data_AF-A0A7K5VRT2-F1
#
_entry.id   AF-A0A7K5VRT2-F1
#
_cell.length_a   1.000
_cell.length_b   1.000
_cell.length_c   1.000
_cell.angle_alpha   90.00
_cell.angle_beta   90.00
_cell.angle_gamma   90.00
#
_symmetry.space_group_name_H-M   'P 1'
#
loop_
_entity.id
_entity.type
_entity.pdbx_description
1 polymer ?
#
loop_
_entity_poly.entity_id
_entity_poly.type
_entity_poly.pdbx_seq_one_letter_code
_entity_poly.pdbx_strand_id
1 'polypeptide(L)'
;RASEPAAFLHLDVAVENGTGGLVPARPLTWQVEYPGQDPEAQKDKLVWEIQVSERDIRALVPLVQELEILNTAPLTGIPRVIPVKLVAVEAGGRVSELTDPVGCESADKQVLQVSDSCDLVFVGGKESRGARGARVDFWARRLRAELSFSVWAPLLPLRVQLGDPVLEQLRGWRVPGGPD
;
A
#
# COMPACT_ATOMS: atom_id res chain seq x y z
N ARG A 1 5.24 29.12 -41.08
CA ARG A 1 5.59 27.80 -41.66
C ARG A 1 4.92 26.77 -40.77
N ALA A 2 3.74 26.27 -41.17
CA ALA A 2 3.03 25.26 -40.39
C ALA A 2 3.82 23.95 -40.44
N SER A 3 4.10 23.34 -39.28
CA SER A 3 4.67 22.00 -39.20
C SER A 3 3.65 21.01 -39.77
N GLU A 4 4.06 20.18 -40.73
CA GLU A 4 3.21 19.08 -41.18
C GLU A 4 2.82 18.18 -40.00
N PRO A 5 1.57 17.69 -39.94
CA PRO A 5 1.17 16.79 -38.87
C PRO A 5 1.94 15.48 -39.02
N ALA A 6 2.60 15.04 -37.94
CA ALA A 6 3.17 13.71 -37.90
C ALA A 6 2.08 12.67 -38.20
N ALA A 7 2.32 11.83 -39.21
CA ALA A 7 1.45 10.69 -39.48
C ALA A 7 1.81 9.57 -38.50
N PHE A 8 0.83 9.14 -37.70
CA PHE A 8 1.00 8.05 -36.75
C PHE A 8 0.35 6.79 -37.32
N LEU A 9 1.08 5.67 -37.27
CA LEU A 9 0.51 4.33 -37.49
C LEU A 9 -0.05 3.83 -36.16
N HIS A 10 -1.33 3.45 -36.13
CA HIS A 10 -1.95 2.83 -34.96
C HIS A 10 -2.07 1.31 -35.19
N LEU A 11 -1.71 0.53 -34.17
CA LEU A 11 -1.79 -0.93 -34.20
C LEU A 11 -2.47 -1.40 -32.91
N ASP A 12 -3.59 -2.11 -33.05
CA ASP A 12 -4.27 -2.77 -31.94
C ASP A 12 -3.86 -4.24 -31.90
N VAL A 13 -3.39 -4.71 -30.74
CA VAL A 13 -2.94 -6.08 -30.54
C VAL A 13 -3.81 -6.74 -29.48
N ALA A 14 -4.43 -7.87 -29.83
CA ALA A 14 -5.22 -8.69 -28.91
C ALA A 14 -4.56 -10.06 -28.72
N VAL A 15 -4.72 -10.65 -27.53
CA VAL A 15 -4.26 -12.00 -27.23
C VAL A 15 -5.46 -12.93 -27.25
N GLU A 16 -5.51 -13.82 -28.25
CA GLU A 16 -6.53 -14.85 -28.33
C GLU A 16 -6.09 -16.08 -27.53
N ASN A 17 -6.94 -16.53 -26.59
CA ASN A 17 -6.73 -17.69 -25.73
C ASN A 17 -5.36 -17.70 -25.02
N GLY A 18 -5.30 -17.04 -23.86
CA GLY A 18 -4.20 -17.22 -22.91
C GLY A 18 -4.04 -18.71 -22.60
N THR A 19 -3.04 -19.34 -23.21
CA THR A 19 -2.53 -20.61 -22.72
C THR A 19 -1.78 -20.22 -21.46
N GLY A 20 -2.23 -20.71 -20.29
CA GLY A 20 -1.72 -20.42 -18.93
C GLY A 20 -0.25 -20.75 -18.68
N GLY A 21 0.60 -20.37 -19.62
CA GLY A 21 2.03 -20.48 -19.60
C GLY A 21 2.62 -19.37 -18.75
N LEU A 22 3.61 -19.78 -17.96
CA LEU A 22 4.37 -19.01 -16.99
C LEU A 22 5.18 -17.82 -17.56
N VAL A 23 4.99 -17.46 -18.83
CA VAL A 23 5.79 -16.41 -19.50
C VAL A 23 4.96 -15.13 -19.58
N PRO A 24 5.24 -14.12 -18.72
CA PRO A 24 4.49 -12.87 -18.68
C PRO A 24 4.78 -11.98 -19.88
N ALA A 25 5.90 -12.19 -20.59
CA ALA A 25 6.30 -11.40 -21.75
C ALA A 25 6.16 -12.22 -23.05
N ARG A 26 5.50 -11.65 -24.07
CA ARG A 26 5.44 -12.22 -25.42
C ARG A 26 6.22 -11.31 -26.37
N PRO A 27 7.18 -11.83 -27.15
CA PRO A 27 7.90 -11.02 -28.12
C PRO A 27 6.97 -10.68 -29.32
N LEU A 28 6.89 -9.40 -29.65
CA LEU A 28 6.31 -8.87 -30.87
C LEU A 28 7.44 -8.39 -31.77
N THR A 29 7.64 -9.07 -32.91
CA THR A 29 8.60 -8.64 -33.93
C THR A 29 7.88 -7.80 -34.97
N TRP A 30 8.39 -6.61 -35.26
CA TRP A 30 7.89 -5.76 -36.33
C TRP A 30 9.02 -5.22 -37.20
N GLN A 31 8.68 -4.87 -38.43
CA GLN A 31 9.57 -4.27 -39.41
C GLN A 31 8.78 -3.25 -40.24
N VAL A 32 9.43 -2.17 -40.65
CA VAL A 32 8.85 -1.18 -41.57
C VAL A 32 9.58 -1.29 -42.90
N GLU A 33 8.80 -1.39 -43.98
CA GLU A 33 9.30 -1.50 -45.35
C GLU A 33 8.94 -0.23 -46.12
N TYR A 34 9.94 0.41 -46.74
CA TYR A 34 9.74 1.59 -47.59
C TYR A 34 9.92 1.22 -49.08
N PRO A 35 9.15 1.83 -50.00
CA PRO A 35 9.32 1.60 -51.43
C PRO A 35 10.74 1.96 -51.90
N GLY A 36 11.40 1.05 -52.63
CA GLY A 36 12.76 1.25 -53.16
C GLY A 36 13.90 0.87 -52.22
N GLN A 37 13.58 0.34 -51.03
CA GLN A 37 14.57 -0.20 -50.10
C GLN A 37 15.04 -1.60 -50.56
N ASP A 38 16.35 -1.86 -50.45
CA ASP A 38 16.96 -3.14 -50.82
C ASP A 38 16.36 -4.28 -49.95
N PRO A 39 15.86 -5.39 -50.53
CA PRO A 39 15.34 -6.52 -49.77
C PRO A 39 16.38 -7.16 -48.82
N GLU A 40 17.68 -6.99 -49.09
CA GLU A 40 18.78 -7.42 -48.20
C GLU A 40 19.10 -6.39 -47.10
N ALA A 41 18.54 -5.16 -47.16
CA ALA A 41 18.62 -4.16 -46.09
C ALA A 41 17.62 -4.47 -44.96
N GLN A 42 17.64 -5.72 -44.50
CA GLN A 42 16.84 -6.30 -43.43
C GLN A 42 17.34 -5.82 -42.05
N LYS A 43 17.54 -4.52 -41.87
CA LYS A 43 18.30 -4.01 -40.72
C LYS A 43 17.53 -3.62 -39.48
N ASP A 44 16.20 -3.49 -39.54
CA ASP A 44 15.43 -3.00 -38.39
C ASP A 44 14.29 -3.94 -37.99
N LYS A 45 14.57 -5.25 -37.86
CA LYS A 45 13.68 -6.15 -37.11
C LYS A 45 13.75 -5.78 -35.64
N LEU A 46 12.76 -5.03 -35.18
CA LEU A 46 12.66 -4.62 -33.79
C LEU A 46 11.79 -5.63 -33.05
N VAL A 47 12.28 -6.09 -31.90
CA VAL A 47 11.56 -6.98 -31.01
C VAL A 47 11.09 -6.17 -29.81
N TRP A 48 9.79 -6.15 -29.59
CA TRP A 48 9.17 -5.57 -28.40
C TRP A 48 8.70 -6.69 -27.48
N GLU A 49 8.78 -6.49 -26.17
CA GLU A 49 8.21 -7.43 -25.20
C GLU A 49 6.87 -6.91 -24.68
N ILE A 50 5.78 -7.59 -25.05
CA ILE A 50 4.43 -7.26 -24.57
C ILE A 50 4.14 -8.08 -23.33
N GLN A 51 3.84 -7.40 -22.22
CA GLN A 51 3.43 -8.06 -21.00
C GLN A 51 1.97 -8.52 -21.11
N VAL A 52 1.74 -9.82 -21.14
CA VAL A 52 0.43 -10.46 -21.20
C VAL A 52 0.07 -10.99 -19.82
N SER A 53 -1.07 -10.55 -19.29
CA SER A 53 -1.63 -11.07 -18.04
C SER A 53 -3.01 -11.64 -18.31
N GLU A 54 -3.28 -12.85 -17.81
CA GLU A 54 -4.61 -13.47 -17.87
C GLU A 54 -5.63 -12.78 -16.96
N ARG A 55 -5.14 -12.05 -15.94
CA ARG A 55 -5.99 -11.28 -15.04
C ARG A 55 -5.89 -9.81 -15.42
N ASP A 56 -6.97 -9.29 -16.00
CA ASP A 56 -7.12 -7.88 -16.30
C ASP A 56 -7.41 -7.09 -14.99
N ILE A 57 -6.40 -7.02 -14.11
CA ILE A 57 -6.47 -6.28 -12.85
C ILE A 57 -6.47 -4.79 -13.15
N ARG A 58 -7.53 -4.11 -12.71
CA ARG A 58 -7.74 -2.68 -12.94
C ARG A 58 -7.40 -1.82 -11.73
N ALA A 59 -7.55 -2.36 -10.52
CA ALA A 59 -7.29 -1.60 -9.30
C ALA A 59 -6.70 -2.47 -8.19
N LEU A 60 -5.86 -1.84 -7.38
CA LEU A 60 -5.45 -2.31 -6.07
C LEU A 60 -6.33 -1.61 -5.03
N VAL A 61 -6.90 -2.38 -4.11
CA VAL A 61 -7.80 -1.84 -3.08
C VAL A 61 -7.33 -2.32 -1.70
N PRO A 62 -6.82 -1.42 -0.85
CA PRO A 62 -6.55 -1.72 0.55
C PRO A 62 -7.83 -1.61 1.39
N LEU A 63 -8.14 -2.68 2.12
CA LEU A 63 -9.31 -2.77 2.99
C LEU A 63 -8.88 -2.75 4.45
N VAL A 64 -9.53 -1.90 5.24
CA VAL A 64 -9.34 -1.77 6.69
C VAL A 64 -10.69 -1.65 7.39
N GLN A 65 -10.76 -2.08 8.64
CA GLN A 65 -11.99 -1.96 9.45
C GLN A 65 -12.16 -0.56 10.05
N GLU A 66 -11.06 0.13 10.32
CA GLU A 66 -11.03 1.42 11.01
C GLU A 66 -10.01 2.34 10.33
N LEU A 67 -10.40 3.60 10.09
CA LEU A 67 -9.50 4.65 9.57
C LEU A 67 -9.13 5.68 10.64
N GLU A 68 -9.72 5.56 11.84
CA GLU A 68 -9.47 6.44 12.96
C GLU A 68 -8.72 5.68 14.06
N ILE A 69 -7.55 6.17 14.44
CA ILE A 69 -6.65 5.51 15.39
C ILE A 69 -6.41 6.44 16.57
N LEU A 70 -6.69 5.95 17.77
CA LEU A 70 -6.31 6.62 19.02
C LEU A 70 -4.99 6.03 19.54
N ASN A 71 -3.90 6.79 19.45
CA ASN A 71 -2.58 6.38 19.91
C ASN A 71 -2.41 6.65 21.41
N THR A 72 -2.77 5.68 22.25
CA THR A 72 -2.50 5.72 23.70
C THR A 72 -1.15 5.12 24.09
N ALA A 73 -0.42 4.54 23.14
CA ALA A 73 0.83 3.83 23.40
C ALA A 73 1.90 4.68 24.10
N PRO A 74 2.04 6.01 23.86
CA PRO A 74 2.97 6.84 24.63
C PRO A 74 2.68 6.88 26.14
N LEU A 75 1.44 6.59 26.56
CA LEU A 75 1.01 6.61 27.96
C LEU A 75 0.92 5.21 28.57
N THR A 76 0.45 4.24 27.79
CA THR A 76 0.16 2.88 28.28
C THR A 76 1.23 1.86 27.92
N GLY A 77 2.09 2.15 26.96
CA GLY A 77 3.03 1.19 26.36
C GLY A 77 2.36 0.12 25.48
N ILE A 78 1.03 0.17 25.31
CA ILE A 78 0.27 -0.83 24.53
C ILE A 78 0.09 -0.30 23.10
N PRO A 79 0.62 -1.00 22.08
CA PRO A 79 0.44 -0.60 20.69
C PRO A 79 -0.99 -0.84 20.21
N ARG A 80 -1.44 -0.03 19.24
CA ARG A 80 -2.70 -0.25 18.50
C ARG A 80 -2.36 -0.68 17.09
N VAL A 81 -2.95 -1.79 16.64
CA VAL A 81 -2.70 -2.42 15.34
C VAL A 81 -4.02 -2.55 14.58
N ILE A 82 -4.03 -2.13 13.32
CA ILE A 82 -5.17 -2.21 12.39
C ILE A 82 -4.78 -3.15 11.25
N PRO A 83 -5.50 -4.28 11.08
CA PRO A 83 -5.26 -5.19 9.96
C PRO A 83 -5.62 -4.54 8.62
N VAL A 84 -4.78 -4.77 7.62
CA VAL A 84 -4.97 -4.37 6.22
C VAL A 84 -5.12 -5.62 5.37
N LYS A 85 -6.15 -5.65 4.52
CA LYS A 85 -6.29 -6.66 3.47
C LYS A 85 -6.18 -6.02 2.10
N LEU A 86 -5.12 -6.34 1.36
CA LEU A 86 -4.95 -5.91 -0.03
C LEU A 86 -5.67 -6.85 -0.99
N VAL A 87 -6.54 -6.29 -1.83
CA VAL A 87 -7.26 -7.05 -2.86
C VAL A 87 -7.11 -6.42 -4.24
N ALA A 88 -7.19 -7.27 -5.27
CA ALA A 88 -7.18 -6.87 -6.66
C ALA A 88 -8.60 -6.92 -7.22
N VAL A 89 -8.97 -5.89 -7.98
CA VAL A 89 -10.25 -5.84 -8.70
C VAL A 89 -9.98 -5.99 -10.19
N GLU A 90 -10.61 -6.99 -10.80
CA GLU A 90 -10.51 -7.27 -12.24
C GLU A 90 -11.57 -6.50 -13.04
N ALA A 91 -11.38 -6.34 -14.35
CA ALA A 91 -12.31 -5.60 -15.22
C ALA A 91 -13.76 -6.10 -15.18
N GLY A 92 -13.97 -7.39 -14.89
CA GLY A 92 -15.29 -7.98 -14.67
C GLY A 92 -15.89 -7.76 -13.27
N GLY A 93 -15.25 -6.95 -12.42
CA GLY A 93 -15.68 -6.69 -11.04
C GLY A 93 -15.33 -7.81 -10.04
N ARG A 94 -14.66 -8.87 -10.49
CA ARG A 94 -14.21 -9.96 -9.62
C ARG A 94 -13.12 -9.46 -8.67
N VAL A 95 -13.28 -9.76 -7.39
CA VAL A 95 -12.29 -9.45 -6.35
C VAL A 95 -11.48 -10.71 -6.07
N SER A 96 -10.15 -10.59 -6.05
CA SER A 96 -9.25 -11.69 -5.69
C SER A 96 -8.10 -11.23 -4.80
N GLU A 97 -7.51 -12.18 -4.08
CA GLU A 97 -6.30 -11.93 -3.30
C GLU A 97 -5.09 -11.76 -4.22
N LEU A 98 -4.17 -10.89 -3.80
CA LEU A 98 -2.93 -10.66 -4.53
C LEU A 98 -1.96 -11.83 -4.34
N THR A 99 -1.39 -12.30 -5.44
CA THR A 99 -0.27 -13.25 -5.45
C THR A 99 1.09 -12.58 -5.66
N ASP A 100 1.09 -11.31 -6.06
CA ASP A 100 2.30 -10.55 -6.36
C ASP A 100 2.95 -9.99 -5.07
N PRO A 101 4.27 -9.74 -5.08
CA PRO A 101 4.92 -8.98 -4.03
C PRO A 101 4.27 -7.61 -3.85
N VAL A 102 3.97 -7.26 -2.61
CA VAL A 102 3.35 -5.99 -2.22
C VAL A 102 4.38 -5.10 -1.53
N GLY A 103 4.20 -3.79 -1.67
CA GLY A 103 4.93 -2.80 -0.90
C GLY A 103 4.00 -1.72 -0.36
N CYS A 104 4.42 -1.10 0.74
CA CYS A 104 3.67 -0.04 1.39
C CYS A 104 4.61 0.91 2.11
N GLU A 105 4.18 2.16 2.25
CA GLU A 105 4.93 3.19 2.97
C GLU A 105 3.99 4.19 3.62
N SER A 106 4.26 4.51 4.89
CA SER A 106 3.64 5.64 5.56
C SER A 106 4.33 6.93 5.14
N ALA A 107 3.56 7.91 4.69
CA ALA A 107 4.07 9.23 4.33
C ALA A 107 4.62 9.99 5.56
N ASP A 108 4.13 9.68 6.76
CA ASP A 108 4.60 10.26 8.02
C ASP A 108 4.76 9.19 9.10
N LYS A 109 5.97 8.64 9.20
CA LYS A 109 6.36 7.64 10.21
C LYS A 109 6.32 8.17 11.65
N GLN A 110 6.18 9.49 11.86
CA GLN A 110 5.96 10.09 13.18
C GLN A 110 4.48 10.07 13.61
N VAL A 111 3.57 9.70 12.70
CA VAL A 111 2.13 9.62 12.96
C VAL A 111 1.64 8.17 13.02
N LEU A 112 2.05 7.34 12.05
CA LEU A 112 1.73 5.91 12.00
C LEU A 112 2.79 5.14 11.22
N GLN A 113 2.89 3.85 11.50
CA GLN A 113 3.78 2.91 10.82
C GLN A 113 3.02 1.79 10.13
N VAL A 114 3.71 1.08 9.23
CA VAL A 114 3.22 -0.07 8.48
C VAL A 114 4.14 -1.27 8.72
N SER A 115 3.61 -2.49 8.63
CA SER A 115 4.44 -3.70 8.63
C SER A 115 5.15 -3.90 7.30
N ASP A 116 6.28 -4.62 7.31
CA ASP A 116 7.02 -4.98 6.09
C ASP A 116 6.20 -5.84 5.12
N SER A 117 5.25 -6.63 5.66
CA SER A 117 4.29 -7.45 4.90
C SER A 117 3.05 -6.69 4.41
N CYS A 118 2.90 -5.41 4.78
CA CYS A 118 1.77 -4.55 4.38
C CYS A 118 0.39 -5.06 4.77
N ASP A 119 0.33 -5.90 5.80
CA ASP A 119 -0.88 -6.48 6.39
C ASP A 119 -1.30 -5.76 7.68
N LEU A 120 -0.50 -4.81 8.17
CA LEU A 120 -0.77 -4.07 9.40
C LEU A 120 -0.41 -2.58 9.26
N VAL A 121 -1.28 -1.71 9.76
CA VAL A 121 -0.98 -0.32 10.11
C VAL A 121 -1.01 -0.21 11.62
N PHE A 122 -0.03 0.44 12.25
CA PHE A 122 0.04 0.49 13.69
C PHE A 122 0.64 1.79 14.25
N VAL A 123 0.36 2.01 15.53
CA VAL A 123 1.02 3.01 16.37
C VAL A 123 1.57 2.31 17.61
N GLY A 124 2.88 2.48 17.86
CA GLY A 124 3.64 1.75 18.87
C GLY A 124 4.24 2.61 19.98
N GLY A 125 3.93 3.91 20.00
CA GLY A 125 4.36 4.85 21.04
C GLY A 125 5.63 5.63 20.72
N LYS A 126 6.27 5.35 19.57
CA LYS A 126 7.33 6.19 19.01
C LYS A 126 6.76 7.34 18.17
N GLU A 127 5.52 7.20 17.72
CA GLU A 127 4.76 8.19 16.96
C GLU A 127 4.37 9.33 17.91
N SER A 128 4.91 10.52 17.67
CA SER A 128 4.91 11.64 18.62
C SER A 128 3.80 12.66 18.38
N ARG A 129 3.06 12.55 17.27
CA ARG A 129 1.97 13.47 16.92
C ARG A 129 0.82 12.78 16.23
N GLY A 130 -0.37 13.38 16.33
CA GLY A 130 -1.52 13.01 15.53
C GLY A 130 -1.56 13.78 14.21
N ALA A 131 -2.35 13.31 13.26
CA ALA A 131 -2.68 14.03 12.03
C ALA A 131 -4.03 13.58 11.48
N ARG A 132 -4.74 14.52 10.84
CA ARG A 132 -5.87 14.20 9.97
C ARG A 132 -5.35 13.99 8.55
N GLY A 133 -5.69 12.87 7.93
CA GLY A 133 -5.23 12.55 6.57
C GLY A 133 -3.79 12.04 6.52
N ALA A 134 -3.37 11.28 7.53
CA ALA A 134 -2.08 10.58 7.53
C ALA A 134 -2.10 9.50 6.45
N ARG A 135 -1.31 9.71 5.38
CA ARG A 135 -1.33 8.86 4.20
C ARG A 135 -0.47 7.60 4.36
N VAL A 136 -1.01 6.48 3.88
CA VAL A 136 -0.29 5.25 3.58
C VAL A 136 -0.44 4.93 2.09
N ASP A 137 0.68 4.79 1.41
CA ASP A 137 0.77 4.40 0.01
C ASP A 137 0.98 2.88 -0.07
N PHE A 138 0.25 2.21 -0.96
CA PHE A 138 0.37 0.78 -1.25
C PHE A 138 0.64 0.59 -2.74
N TRP A 139 1.47 -0.39 -3.09
CA TRP A 139 1.74 -0.71 -4.50
C TRP A 139 1.97 -2.20 -4.72
N ALA A 140 1.60 -2.63 -5.93
CA ALA A 140 1.87 -3.97 -6.44
C ALA A 140 2.07 -3.88 -7.96
N ARG A 141 3.23 -4.32 -8.46
CA ARG A 141 3.65 -4.11 -9.85
C ARG A 141 3.52 -2.63 -10.28
N ARG A 142 2.55 -2.32 -11.15
CA ARG A 142 2.25 -0.98 -11.68
C ARG A 142 1.06 -0.32 -10.99
N LEU A 143 0.35 -1.05 -10.13
CA LEU A 143 -0.83 -0.58 -9.42
C LEU A 143 -0.39 0.17 -8.17
N ARG A 144 -1.11 1.26 -7.89
CA ARG A 144 -0.93 2.07 -6.69
C ARG A 144 -2.29 2.32 -6.06
N ALA A 145 -2.30 2.39 -4.74
CA ALA A 145 -3.46 2.74 -3.95
C ALA A 145 -3.03 3.56 -2.73
N GLU A 146 -3.96 4.35 -2.20
CA GLU A 146 -3.71 5.27 -1.10
C GLU A 146 -4.80 5.10 -0.04
N LEU A 147 -4.43 5.09 1.24
CA LEU A 147 -5.35 5.24 2.37
C LEU A 147 -4.95 6.42 3.24
N SER A 148 -5.95 7.16 3.69
CA SER A 148 -5.78 8.29 4.60
C SER A 148 -6.39 7.97 5.96
N PHE A 149 -5.56 7.96 7.01
CA PHE A 149 -5.97 7.73 8.40
C PHE A 149 -6.13 9.04 9.17
N SER A 150 -6.99 9.03 10.19
CA SER A 150 -7.02 10.07 11.22
C SER A 150 -6.42 9.51 12.50
N VAL A 151 -5.27 10.03 12.90
CA VAL A 151 -4.55 9.57 14.10
C VAL A 151 -4.61 10.64 15.16
N TRP A 152 -5.06 10.26 16.35
CA TRP A 152 -5.07 11.09 17.55
C TRP A 152 -3.94 10.69 18.46
N ALA A 153 -3.16 11.66 18.94
CA ALA A 153 -2.10 11.43 19.90
C ALA A 153 -2.23 12.40 21.08
N PRO A 154 -1.86 11.99 22.31
CA PRO A 154 -1.87 12.88 23.46
C PRO A 154 -0.81 13.98 23.29
N LEU A 155 -1.14 15.18 23.75
CA LEU A 155 -0.16 16.27 23.83
C LEU A 155 0.71 16.08 25.08
N LEU A 156 2.02 15.90 24.89
CA LEU A 156 2.98 15.73 25.99
C LEU A 156 3.77 17.02 26.26
N PRO A 157 4.16 17.28 27.53
CA PRO A 157 3.89 16.49 28.73
C PRO A 157 2.46 16.67 29.25
N LEU A 158 1.87 15.60 29.79
CA LEU A 158 0.56 15.69 30.46
C LEU A 158 0.69 16.41 31.80
N ARG A 159 -0.29 17.27 32.13
CA ARG A 159 -0.44 17.85 33.46
C ARG A 159 -1.51 17.08 34.22
N VAL A 160 -1.11 16.28 35.20
CA VAL A 160 -2.04 15.55 36.08
C VAL A 160 -2.28 16.38 37.33
N GLN A 161 -3.55 16.67 37.63
CA GLN A 161 -3.97 17.31 38.88
C GLN A 161 -4.63 16.25 39.75
N LEU A 162 -4.07 16.01 40.94
CA LEU A 162 -4.65 15.12 41.94
C LEU A 162 -5.56 15.94 42.85
N GLY A 163 -6.79 15.47 43.07
CA GLY A 163 -7.74 16.15 43.95
C GLY A 163 -7.32 16.11 45.42
N ASP A 164 -6.65 15.02 45.84
CA ASP A 164 -6.03 14.89 47.16
C ASP A 164 -4.59 14.40 47.00
N PRO A 165 -3.58 15.24 47.30
CA PRO A 165 -2.17 14.83 47.27
C PRO A 165 -1.76 14.04 48.53
N VAL A 166 -2.63 13.94 49.55
CA VAL A 166 -2.35 13.21 50.78
C VAL A 166 -3.08 11.87 50.72
N LEU A 167 -2.31 10.77 50.66
CA LEU A 167 -2.88 9.44 50.86
C LEU A 167 -3.39 9.35 52.31
N GLU A 168 -4.71 9.20 52.48
CA GLU A 168 -5.32 8.84 53.77
C GLU A 168 -4.65 7.54 54.28
N GLN A 169 -4.04 7.62 55.46
CA GLN A 169 -3.39 6.46 56.08
C GLN A 169 -4.46 5.41 56.42
N LEU A 170 -4.47 4.28 55.70
CA LEU A 170 -5.33 3.14 56.02
C LEU A 170 -4.96 2.57 57.40
N ARG A 171 -5.58 3.07 58.48
CA ARG A 171 -5.47 2.46 59.80
C ARG A 171 -6.14 1.09 59.79
N GLY A 172 -5.40 0.05 60.21
CA GLY A 172 -5.96 -1.28 60.39
C GLY A 172 -5.89 -2.20 59.16
N TRP A 173 -5.14 -1.84 58.12
CA TRP A 173 -4.84 -2.75 57.02
C TRP A 173 -3.99 -3.92 57.53
N ARG A 174 -4.62 -5.08 57.77
CA ARG A 174 -3.92 -6.32 58.06
C ARG A 174 -3.69 -7.05 56.73
N VAL A 175 -2.44 -7.34 56.43
CA VAL A 175 -2.08 -8.22 55.32
C VAL A 175 -2.64 -9.61 55.64
N PRO A 176 -3.50 -10.20 54.79
CA PRO A 176 -3.94 -11.57 54.99
C PRO A 176 -2.75 -12.51 54.80
N GLY A 177 -2.24 -13.13 55.88
CA GLY A 177 -1.40 -14.35 55.77
C GLY A 177 -0.01 -14.37 56.41
N GLY A 178 0.34 -13.51 57.37
CA GLY A 178 1.59 -13.67 58.14
C GLY A 178 1.40 -14.59 59.35
N PRO A 179 2.12 -15.73 59.47
CA PRO A 179 2.04 -16.61 60.65
C PRO A 179 2.93 -16.10 61.80
N ASP A 180 2.43 -16.26 63.04
CA ASP A 180 3.13 -15.99 64.31
C ASP A 180 4.35 -16.90 64.55
#